data_AF-A0A4Q3XSH9-F1
#
_entry.id   AF-A0A4Q3XSH9-F1
#
_cell.length_a   1.000
_cell.length_b   1.000
_cell.length_c   1.000
_cell.angle_alpha   90.00
_cell.angle_beta   90.00
_cell.angle_gamma   90.00
#
_symmetry.space_group_name_H-M   'P 1'
#
loop_
_entity.id
_entity.type
_entity.pdbx_description
1 polymer ?
#
loop_
_entity_poly.entity_id
_entity_poly.type
_entity_poly.pdbx_seq_one_letter_code
_entity_poly.pdbx_strand_id
1 'polypeptide(L)'
;MLAGIIERTQSAALSTIVESETIMWTRRACISGMMATTAVTQSQAREPVNAKRPVIDGIDLPAGFNGLLAYARGGKMRHLRCVGASNLAADHAVSRETQFRWGSVTKWLTSVALLRLVEQRRLTLEASVSSLLPGFREDTGRQVALQNLLSNTSGIPDLLSRRLPSEPGLRSSTATSREMVARFGGGDLDFAPGIGWDYSALNWVIIAAIIERVTGEPYPVALRRLVLKPLNMTGAFIDAPDVPQPRLALSYD
;
A
#
# COMPACT_ATOMS: atom_id res chain seq x y z
N MET A 1 -11.45 -8.00 53.23
CA MET A 1 -10.70 -7.82 54.49
C MET A 1 -9.46 -7.00 54.17
N LEU A 2 -9.41 -5.77 54.69
CA LEU A 2 -8.26 -4.88 54.98
C LEU A 2 -7.29 -4.55 53.82
N ALA A 3 -7.26 -3.30 53.29
CA ALA A 3 -6.68 -2.07 53.88
C ALA A 3 -5.19 -2.29 54.26
N GLY A 4 -4.19 -1.66 53.67
CA GLY A 4 -3.97 -0.22 53.47
C GLY A 4 -2.80 0.22 54.38
N ILE A 5 -2.14 1.34 54.00
CA ILE A 5 -1.59 2.37 54.92
C ILE A 5 -0.06 2.32 55.27
N ILE A 6 0.61 3.46 54.95
CA ILE A 6 1.71 4.19 55.68
C ILE A 6 3.17 3.70 55.51
N GLU A 7 4.25 4.50 55.43
CA GLU A 7 4.60 5.95 55.43
C GLU A 7 6.06 6.03 54.89
N ARG A 8 6.41 6.91 53.94
CA ARG A 8 7.03 8.25 54.11
C ARG A 8 8.16 8.44 55.15
N THR A 9 9.32 8.83 54.58
CA THR A 9 10.28 9.90 54.99
C THR A 9 11.22 9.73 56.18
N GLN A 10 12.53 9.86 55.92
CA GLN A 10 13.45 10.89 56.44
C GLN A 10 14.79 10.78 55.66
N SER A 11 15.22 11.82 54.93
CA SER A 11 16.02 13.00 55.35
C SER A 11 17.51 12.64 55.52
N ALA A 12 18.33 12.97 54.50
CA ALA A 12 19.40 13.98 54.55
C ALA A 12 20.74 13.35 54.98
N ALA A 13 21.93 13.77 54.58
CA ALA A 13 22.50 14.66 53.59
C ALA A 13 24.00 14.33 53.62
N LEU A 14 24.73 14.40 52.51
CA LEU A 14 26.16 14.77 52.52
C LEU A 14 26.61 15.13 51.10
N SER A 15 26.90 16.41 50.96
CA SER A 15 27.40 17.14 49.81
C SER A 15 28.87 16.84 49.51
N THR A 16 29.24 16.73 48.24
CA THR A 16 30.45 17.40 47.74
C THR A 16 30.31 17.70 46.24
N ILE A 17 30.43 18.98 45.91
CA ILE A 17 30.51 19.60 44.58
C ILE A 17 31.99 19.69 44.21
N VAL A 18 32.38 19.39 42.95
CA VAL A 18 33.37 20.18 42.16
C VAL A 18 33.14 19.95 40.65
N GLU A 19 32.54 20.97 40.02
CA GLU A 19 32.87 21.65 38.75
C GLU A 19 33.29 20.90 37.46
N SER A 20 32.34 20.90 36.51
CA SER A 20 32.40 21.43 35.14
C SER A 20 33.75 21.93 34.58
N GLU A 21 34.13 21.44 33.39
CA GLU A 21 34.64 22.31 32.32
C GLU A 21 34.16 21.89 30.92
N THR A 22 33.72 22.90 30.18
CA THR A 22 33.22 22.86 28.80
C THR A 22 34.36 23.32 27.89
N ILE A 23 34.83 22.47 26.97
CA ILE A 23 35.89 22.85 26.03
C ILE A 23 35.26 23.34 24.73
N MET A 24 35.24 24.66 24.58
CA MET A 24 35.00 25.38 23.32
C MET A 24 36.16 25.14 22.34
N TRP A 25 35.83 24.85 21.08
CA TRP A 25 36.78 24.81 19.98
C TRP A 25 36.79 26.16 19.24
N THR A 26 37.89 26.90 19.34
CA THR A 26 38.15 28.12 18.54
C THR A 26 39.25 27.87 17.50
N ARG A 27 39.08 28.53 16.35
CA ARG A 27 39.90 28.40 15.13
C ARG A 27 41.29 29.06 15.23
N ARG A 28 42.28 28.38 14.63
CA ARG A 28 43.56 28.83 14.01
C ARG A 28 44.87 28.75 14.83
N ALA A 29 45.89 28.27 14.09
CA ALA A 29 47.36 28.34 14.24
C ALA A 29 48.01 27.22 15.09
N CYS A 30 49.15 26.59 14.74
CA CYS A 30 50.06 26.70 13.60
C CYS A 30 51.00 25.46 13.51
N ILE A 31 51.79 25.45 12.44
CA ILE A 31 52.61 24.40 11.79
C ILE A 31 53.90 23.98 12.55
N SER A 32 54.28 22.69 12.36
CA SER A 32 55.64 22.07 12.24
C SER A 32 55.73 20.83 13.13
N GLY A 33 56.17 19.64 12.72
CA GLY A 33 56.79 19.10 11.51
C GLY A 33 57.57 17.86 11.94
N MET A 34 57.44 16.71 11.26
CA MET A 34 58.47 15.66 11.18
C MET A 34 58.01 14.51 10.28
N MET A 35 58.86 14.17 9.31
CA MET A 35 58.69 13.06 8.38
C MET A 35 58.93 11.72 9.07
N ALA A 36 58.13 10.69 8.72
CA ALA A 36 58.58 9.30 8.74
C ALA A 36 57.69 8.42 7.84
N THR A 37 58.32 7.92 6.77
CA THR A 37 58.05 6.63 6.09
C THR A 37 56.59 6.26 5.78
N THR A 38 56.08 6.67 4.62
CA THR A 38 54.96 5.97 3.99
C THR A 38 55.47 4.68 3.35
N ALA A 39 55.35 3.56 4.06
CA ALA A 39 55.18 2.29 3.39
C ALA A 39 53.87 2.39 2.60
N VAL A 40 53.97 2.57 1.28
CA VAL A 40 52.82 2.43 0.39
C VAL A 40 52.45 0.95 0.40
N THR A 41 51.69 0.57 1.41
CA THR A 41 50.85 -0.61 1.28
C THR A 41 49.83 -0.20 0.24
N GLN A 42 50.01 -0.63 -1.00
CA GLN A 42 48.91 -0.70 -1.94
C GLN A 42 47.91 -1.68 -1.32
N SER A 43 47.08 -1.17 -0.42
CA SER A 43 45.74 -1.69 -0.24
C SER A 43 45.17 -1.65 -1.64
N GLN A 44 45.11 -2.80 -2.31
CA GLN A 44 44.17 -2.96 -3.39
C GLN A 44 42.85 -2.51 -2.79
N ALA A 45 42.41 -1.30 -3.17
CA ALA A 45 41.09 -0.87 -2.87
C ALA A 45 40.23 -1.94 -3.53
N ARG A 46 39.70 -2.87 -2.73
CA ARG A 46 38.55 -3.64 -3.15
C ARG A 46 37.58 -2.57 -3.59
N GLU A 47 37.37 -2.49 -4.91
CA GLU A 47 36.19 -1.87 -5.51
C GLU A 47 35.07 -2.07 -4.50
N PRO A 48 34.42 -0.99 -3.99
CA PRO A 48 33.38 -1.16 -3.01
C PRO A 48 32.34 -2.04 -3.67
N VAL A 49 32.34 -3.33 -3.30
CA VAL A 49 31.35 -4.30 -3.74
C VAL A 49 30.05 -3.60 -3.41
N ASN A 50 29.28 -3.27 -4.45
CA ASN A 50 28.09 -2.45 -4.32
C ASN A 50 27.13 -3.18 -3.39
N ALA A 51 27.24 -2.95 -2.08
CA ALA A 51 26.79 -3.87 -1.02
C ALA A 51 25.27 -4.05 -0.95
N LYS A 52 24.54 -3.46 -1.89
CA LYS A 52 23.09 -3.51 -2.04
C LYS A 52 22.61 -4.35 -3.24
N ARG A 53 23.46 -4.60 -4.25
CA ARG A 53 23.25 -5.68 -5.24
C ARG A 53 23.07 -7.05 -4.54
N PRO A 54 23.95 -7.42 -3.59
CA PRO A 54 23.89 -8.70 -2.89
C PRO A 54 22.59 -8.98 -2.15
N VAL A 55 21.85 -7.95 -1.69
CA VAL A 55 20.69 -8.20 -0.83
C VAL A 55 19.53 -8.76 -1.62
N ILE A 56 19.14 -8.16 -2.75
CA ILE A 56 18.02 -8.70 -3.55
C ILE A 56 18.42 -9.91 -4.36
N ASP A 57 19.64 -9.90 -4.91
CA ASP A 57 20.15 -11.04 -5.68
C ASP A 57 20.38 -12.26 -4.77
N GLY A 58 20.66 -12.03 -3.48
CA GLY A 58 20.77 -13.04 -2.44
C GLY A 58 19.47 -13.37 -1.70
N ILE A 59 18.31 -12.83 -2.09
CA ILE A 59 17.03 -13.34 -1.58
C ILE A 59 16.85 -14.75 -2.14
N ASP A 60 16.83 -15.74 -1.25
CA ASP A 60 16.43 -17.10 -1.61
C ASP A 60 14.95 -17.11 -1.95
N LEU A 61 14.65 -17.60 -3.14
CA LEU A 61 13.28 -17.69 -3.66
C LEU A 61 12.84 -19.15 -3.62
N PRO A 62 11.56 -19.43 -3.33
CA PRO A 62 11.02 -20.77 -3.42
C PRO A 62 11.30 -21.39 -4.79
N ALA A 63 11.49 -22.71 -4.82
CA ALA A 63 11.56 -23.45 -6.07
C ALA A 63 10.30 -23.18 -6.91
N GLY A 64 10.48 -22.93 -8.21
CA GLY A 64 9.37 -22.61 -9.12
C GLY A 64 8.86 -21.17 -9.03
N PHE A 65 9.53 -20.27 -8.28
CA PHE A 65 9.15 -18.85 -8.29
C PHE A 65 9.34 -18.23 -9.67
N ASN A 66 8.28 -17.61 -10.19
CA ASN A 66 8.28 -16.81 -11.40
C ASN A 66 7.77 -15.41 -11.07
N GLY A 67 8.61 -14.39 -11.20
CA GLY A 67 8.22 -13.04 -10.80
C GLY A 67 9.37 -12.04 -10.78
N LEU A 68 9.10 -10.92 -10.12
CA LEU A 68 9.99 -9.77 -10.12
C LEU A 68 10.14 -9.21 -8.70
N LEU A 69 11.38 -8.91 -8.33
CA LEU A 69 11.72 -8.23 -7.09
C LEU A 69 12.28 -6.86 -7.43
N ALA A 70 11.75 -5.82 -6.78
CA ALA A 70 12.18 -4.45 -6.99
C ALA A 70 12.52 -3.79 -5.65
N TYR A 71 13.58 -2.98 -5.64
CA TYR A 71 13.92 -2.09 -4.52
C TYR A 71 14.10 -0.68 -5.02
N ALA A 72 13.45 0.25 -4.32
CA ALA A 72 13.55 1.67 -4.58
C ALA A 72 13.99 2.42 -3.31
N ARG A 73 14.79 3.47 -3.49
CA ARG A 73 15.21 4.37 -2.40
C ARG A 73 15.40 5.78 -2.93
N GLY A 74 14.78 6.74 -2.24
CA GLY A 74 14.79 8.15 -2.61
C GLY A 74 14.09 8.40 -3.95
N GLY A 75 12.90 7.79 -4.13
CA GLY A 75 12.09 7.94 -5.35
C GLY A 75 12.66 7.29 -6.62
N LYS A 76 13.76 6.53 -6.53
CA LYS A 76 14.41 5.88 -7.67
C LYS A 76 14.49 4.37 -7.44
N MET A 77 14.12 3.59 -8.45
CA MET A 77 14.40 2.16 -8.50
C MET A 77 15.91 1.97 -8.54
N ARG A 78 16.44 1.16 -7.61
CA ARG A 78 17.86 0.89 -7.44
C ARG A 78 18.23 -0.52 -7.90
N HIS A 79 17.31 -1.46 -7.73
CA HIS A 79 17.47 -2.83 -8.18
C HIS A 79 16.17 -3.43 -8.69
N LEU A 80 16.33 -4.33 -9.65
CA LEU A 80 15.28 -5.11 -10.27
C LEU A 80 15.85 -6.49 -10.59
N ARG A 81 15.24 -7.54 -10.05
CA ARG A 81 15.59 -8.92 -10.32
C ARG A 81 14.37 -9.60 -10.93
N CYS A 82 14.52 -10.05 -12.18
CA CYS A 82 13.51 -10.83 -12.89
C CYS A 82 13.88 -12.31 -12.78
N VAL A 83 12.92 -13.16 -12.44
CA VAL A 83 13.14 -14.59 -12.17
C VAL A 83 12.07 -15.40 -12.89
N GLY A 84 12.51 -16.44 -13.60
CA GLY A 84 11.61 -17.41 -14.23
C GLY A 84 10.89 -16.89 -15.48
N ALA A 85 9.73 -17.47 -15.76
CA ALA A 85 8.92 -17.24 -16.95
C ALA A 85 7.58 -16.55 -16.63
N SER A 86 7.22 -15.59 -17.47
CA SER A 86 5.89 -14.96 -17.50
C SER A 86 4.85 -15.81 -18.24
N ASN A 87 5.31 -16.71 -19.12
CA ASN A 87 4.50 -17.75 -19.73
C ASN A 87 5.34 -19.02 -19.92
N LEU A 88 5.08 -20.04 -19.10
CA LEU A 88 5.76 -21.34 -19.13
C LEU A 88 5.57 -22.10 -20.46
N ALA A 89 4.37 -22.04 -21.05
CA ALA A 89 4.07 -22.78 -22.27
C ALA A 89 4.75 -22.17 -23.51
N ALA A 90 4.89 -20.84 -23.52
CA ALA A 90 5.56 -20.10 -24.59
C ALA A 90 7.04 -19.81 -24.29
N ASP A 91 7.57 -20.29 -23.16
CA ASP A 91 8.92 -20.00 -22.67
C ASP A 91 9.28 -18.50 -22.66
N HIS A 92 8.30 -17.65 -22.34
CA HIS A 92 8.54 -16.21 -22.23
C HIS A 92 9.13 -15.90 -20.86
N ALA A 93 10.37 -15.43 -20.80
CA ALA A 93 11.01 -14.98 -19.56
C ALA A 93 10.25 -13.81 -18.90
N VAL A 94 10.35 -13.70 -17.57
CA VAL A 94 9.96 -12.46 -16.88
C VAL A 94 10.95 -11.35 -17.26
N SER A 95 10.42 -10.19 -17.63
CA SER A 95 11.19 -8.99 -17.92
C SER A 95 10.67 -7.80 -17.09
N ARG A 96 11.34 -6.65 -17.21
CA ARG A 96 10.91 -5.40 -16.57
C ARG A 96 9.60 -4.86 -17.16
N GLU A 97 9.21 -5.33 -18.35
CA GLU A 97 7.97 -4.97 -19.04
C GLU A 97 6.83 -5.95 -18.72
N THR A 98 7.11 -7.07 -18.07
CA THR A 98 6.08 -8.03 -17.64
C THR A 98 5.09 -7.37 -16.68
N GLN A 99 3.81 -7.53 -16.99
CA GLN A 99 2.70 -7.02 -16.20
C GLN A 99 2.13 -8.17 -15.37
N PHE A 100 1.74 -7.87 -14.13
CA PHE A 100 1.18 -8.84 -13.21
C PHE A 100 -0.17 -8.33 -12.69
N ARG A 101 -1.10 -9.25 -12.42
CA ARG A 101 -2.32 -8.90 -11.69
C ARG A 101 -1.97 -8.59 -10.23
N TRP A 102 -2.21 -7.37 -9.79
CA TRP A 102 -1.85 -6.90 -8.45
C TRP A 102 -2.88 -7.22 -7.37
N GLY A 103 -4.04 -7.77 -7.75
CA GLY A 103 -5.10 -8.13 -6.83
C GLY A 103 -5.44 -6.98 -5.87
N SER A 104 -5.47 -7.29 -4.58
CA SER A 104 -5.85 -6.36 -3.52
C SER A 104 -4.92 -5.15 -3.33
N VAL A 105 -3.72 -5.13 -3.90
CA VAL A 105 -2.87 -3.93 -3.89
C VAL A 105 -3.54 -2.76 -4.61
N THR A 106 -4.42 -3.05 -5.59
CA THR A 106 -5.24 -2.05 -6.31
C THR A 106 -5.98 -1.11 -5.37
N LYS A 107 -6.40 -1.59 -4.19
CA LYS A 107 -7.14 -0.83 -3.18
C LYS A 107 -6.41 0.44 -2.77
N TRP A 108 -5.09 0.42 -2.67
CA TRP A 108 -4.30 1.62 -2.37
C TRP A 108 -4.45 2.70 -3.46
N LEU A 109 -4.45 2.32 -4.73
CA LEU A 109 -4.68 3.25 -5.84
C LEU A 109 -6.11 3.79 -5.83
N THR A 110 -7.08 2.92 -5.53
CA THR A 110 -8.49 3.31 -5.35
C THR A 110 -8.65 4.33 -4.22
N SER A 111 -7.98 4.11 -3.08
CA SER A 111 -7.98 5.05 -1.95
C SER A 111 -7.40 6.40 -2.36
N VAL A 112 -6.28 6.43 -3.09
CA VAL A 112 -5.72 7.68 -3.60
C VAL A 112 -6.70 8.37 -4.54
N ALA A 113 -7.33 7.66 -5.47
CA ALA A 113 -8.32 8.24 -6.39
C ALA A 113 -9.49 8.89 -5.62
N LEU A 114 -10.02 8.22 -4.61
CA LEU A 114 -11.09 8.74 -3.77
C LEU A 114 -10.64 9.95 -2.94
N LEU A 115 -9.46 9.87 -2.30
CA LEU A 115 -8.92 10.96 -1.48
C LEU A 115 -8.57 12.20 -2.32
N ARG A 116 -8.21 12.04 -3.61
CA ARG A 116 -8.10 13.17 -4.55
C ARG A 116 -9.43 13.90 -4.75
N LEU A 117 -10.54 13.17 -4.79
CA LEU A 117 -11.87 13.78 -4.88
C LEU A 117 -12.26 14.49 -3.57
N VAL A 118 -11.82 13.98 -2.43
CA VAL A 118 -11.95 14.66 -1.11
C VAL A 118 -11.12 15.96 -1.08
N GLU A 119 -9.86 15.91 -1.52
CA GLU A 119 -8.98 17.08 -1.65
C GLU A 119 -9.61 18.15 -2.56
N GLN A 120 -10.28 17.73 -3.64
CA GLN A 120 -11.04 18.60 -4.56
C GLN A 120 -12.39 19.06 -4.00
N ARG A 121 -12.74 18.72 -2.75
CA ARG A 121 -14.02 19.03 -2.09
C ARG A 121 -15.25 18.54 -2.84
N ARG A 122 -15.11 17.47 -3.64
CA ARG A 122 -16.23 16.87 -4.39
C ARG A 122 -17.07 15.92 -3.53
N LEU A 123 -16.50 15.46 -2.43
CA LEU A 123 -17.11 14.61 -1.41
C LEU A 123 -16.32 14.71 -0.10
N THR A 124 -16.87 14.20 0.99
CA THR A 124 -16.20 14.13 2.30
C THR A 124 -16.14 12.69 2.79
N LEU A 125 -15.25 12.40 3.75
CA LEU A 125 -15.10 11.06 4.32
C LEU A 125 -16.27 10.66 5.22
N GLU A 126 -16.99 11.65 5.73
CA GLU A 126 -18.15 11.53 6.62
C GLU A 126 -19.46 11.39 5.83
N ALA A 127 -19.44 11.62 4.51
CA ALA A 127 -20.62 11.44 3.67
C ALA A 127 -21.11 9.98 3.72
N SER A 128 -22.41 9.82 3.91
CA SER A 128 -23.03 8.49 3.98
C SER A 128 -23.06 7.82 2.62
N VAL A 129 -23.05 6.49 2.58
CA VAL A 129 -23.13 5.71 1.34
C VAL A 129 -24.41 6.04 0.58
N SER A 130 -25.56 6.15 1.26
CA SER A 130 -26.83 6.47 0.62
C SER A 130 -26.86 7.87 -0.01
N SER A 131 -26.16 8.84 0.58
CA SER A 131 -26.05 10.20 0.01
C SER A 131 -25.21 10.23 -1.27
N LEU A 132 -24.20 9.36 -1.36
CA LEU A 132 -23.29 9.28 -2.51
C LEU A 132 -23.81 8.36 -3.62
N LEU A 133 -24.63 7.36 -3.27
CA LEU A 133 -25.24 6.41 -4.20
C LEU A 133 -26.77 6.40 -4.03
N PRO A 134 -27.50 7.34 -4.67
CA PRO A 134 -28.95 7.28 -4.72
C PRO A 134 -29.40 5.94 -5.33
N GLY A 135 -30.18 5.17 -4.56
CA GLY A 135 -30.58 3.79 -4.90
C GLY A 135 -29.95 2.71 -4.02
N PHE A 136 -28.96 3.04 -3.19
CA PHE A 136 -28.53 2.17 -2.09
C PHE A 136 -29.62 2.14 -1.00
N ARG A 137 -29.73 1.02 -0.28
CA ARG A 137 -30.71 0.84 0.82
C ARG A 137 -30.53 1.93 1.89
N GLU A 138 -31.58 2.70 2.16
CA GLU A 138 -31.46 3.97 2.89
C GLU A 138 -31.12 3.81 4.38
N ASP A 139 -31.77 2.87 5.06
CA ASP A 139 -31.61 2.66 6.52
C ASP A 139 -30.19 2.23 6.91
N THR A 140 -29.56 1.33 6.15
CA THR A 140 -28.16 0.92 6.39
C THR A 140 -27.16 1.86 5.72
N GLY A 141 -27.45 2.30 4.48
CA GLY A 141 -26.59 3.22 3.73
C GLY A 141 -26.41 4.58 4.38
N ARG A 142 -27.38 5.06 5.17
CA ARG A 142 -27.28 6.31 5.93
C ARG A 142 -26.33 6.19 7.14
N GLN A 143 -26.19 5.00 7.70
CA GLN A 143 -25.32 4.76 8.87
C GLN A 143 -23.85 4.62 8.50
N VAL A 144 -23.56 4.09 7.30
CA VAL A 144 -22.20 3.83 6.84
C VAL A 144 -21.63 5.10 6.18
N ALA A 145 -20.55 5.64 6.72
CA ALA A 145 -19.79 6.71 6.08
C ALA A 145 -18.70 6.15 5.16
N LEU A 146 -18.25 6.97 4.21
CA LEU A 146 -17.19 6.59 3.27
C LEU A 146 -15.88 6.15 3.96
N GLN A 147 -15.51 6.78 5.07
CA GLN A 147 -14.35 6.36 5.87
C GLN A 147 -14.48 4.92 6.40
N ASN A 148 -15.69 4.44 6.66
CA ASN A 148 -15.90 3.07 7.12
C ASN A 148 -15.65 2.06 6.01
N LEU A 149 -15.99 2.40 4.76
CA LEU A 149 -15.64 1.57 3.60
C LEU A 149 -14.12 1.45 3.43
N LEU A 150 -13.41 2.59 3.49
CA LEU A 150 -11.95 2.64 3.33
C LEU A 150 -11.20 1.85 4.41
N SER A 151 -11.71 1.88 5.64
CA SER A 151 -11.09 1.25 6.80
C SER A 151 -11.58 -0.18 7.06
N ASN A 152 -12.48 -0.71 6.20
CA ASN A 152 -13.09 -2.03 6.38
C ASN A 152 -13.87 -2.17 7.71
N THR A 153 -14.49 -1.09 8.17
CA THR A 153 -15.32 -1.05 9.39
C THR A 153 -16.78 -0.75 9.07
N SER A 154 -17.25 -1.04 7.86
CA SER A 154 -18.59 -0.66 7.39
C SER A 154 -19.71 -1.48 8.03
N GLY A 155 -19.43 -2.72 8.42
CA GLY A 155 -20.45 -3.69 8.83
C GLY A 155 -21.30 -4.20 7.67
N ILE A 156 -21.04 -3.78 6.43
CA ILE A 156 -21.78 -4.28 5.25
C ILE A 156 -21.31 -5.71 4.97
N PRO A 157 -22.23 -6.70 4.93
CA PRO A 157 -21.87 -8.08 4.66
C PRO A 157 -21.27 -8.24 3.26
N ASP A 158 -20.12 -8.89 3.14
CA ASP A 158 -19.47 -9.14 1.85
C ASP A 158 -20.14 -10.27 1.06
N LEU A 159 -21.38 -10.02 0.61
CA LEU A 159 -22.18 -10.96 -0.16
C LEU A 159 -21.53 -11.33 -1.50
N LEU A 160 -20.71 -10.43 -2.06
CA LEU A 160 -19.93 -10.69 -3.27
C LEU A 160 -18.94 -11.83 -3.03
N SER A 161 -18.05 -11.69 -2.04
CA SER A 161 -17.05 -12.73 -1.75
C SER A 161 -17.69 -14.03 -1.31
N ARG A 162 -18.77 -13.97 -0.51
CA ARG A 162 -19.54 -15.16 -0.10
C ARG A 162 -20.13 -15.91 -1.29
N ARG A 163 -20.46 -15.24 -2.39
CA ARG A 163 -21.05 -15.86 -3.58
C ARG A 163 -20.02 -16.44 -4.56
N LEU A 164 -18.78 -15.94 -4.56
CA LEU A 164 -17.71 -16.37 -5.47
C LEU A 164 -17.51 -17.90 -5.56
N PRO A 165 -17.54 -18.69 -4.48
CA PRO A 165 -17.35 -20.14 -4.56
C PRO A 165 -18.47 -20.85 -5.35
N SER A 166 -19.70 -20.38 -5.21
CA SER A 166 -20.89 -20.96 -5.86
C SER A 166 -21.17 -20.37 -7.25
N GLU A 167 -20.59 -19.22 -7.59
CA GLU A 167 -20.74 -18.57 -8.90
C GLU A 167 -19.39 -18.12 -9.47
N PRO A 168 -18.56 -19.06 -9.98
CA PRO A 168 -17.21 -18.74 -10.46
C PRO A 168 -17.18 -17.69 -11.58
N GLY A 169 -18.24 -17.60 -12.40
CA GLY A 169 -18.39 -16.62 -13.47
C GLY A 169 -18.37 -15.15 -13.01
N LEU A 170 -18.56 -14.89 -11.70
CA LEU A 170 -18.40 -13.57 -11.12
C LEU A 170 -16.96 -13.03 -11.27
N ARG A 171 -15.94 -13.91 -11.29
CA ARG A 171 -14.54 -13.50 -11.44
C ARG A 171 -14.23 -12.91 -12.81
N SER A 172 -15.00 -13.31 -13.82
CA SER A 172 -14.87 -12.85 -15.21
C SER A 172 -16.05 -11.98 -15.64
N SER A 173 -16.86 -11.50 -14.70
CA SER A 173 -18.04 -10.70 -15.01
C SER A 173 -17.65 -9.33 -15.57
N THR A 174 -18.38 -8.88 -16.58
CA THR A 174 -18.29 -7.54 -17.16
C THR A 174 -19.28 -6.55 -16.54
N ALA A 175 -20.01 -6.97 -15.50
CA ALA A 175 -20.97 -6.10 -14.84
C ALA A 175 -20.26 -4.90 -14.21
N THR A 176 -20.89 -3.74 -14.33
CA THR A 176 -20.42 -2.46 -13.80
C THR A 176 -20.41 -2.46 -12.28
N SER A 177 -19.64 -1.56 -11.68
CA SER A 177 -19.64 -1.36 -10.22
C SER A 177 -21.06 -1.10 -9.69
N ARG A 178 -21.86 -0.34 -10.43
CA ARG A 178 -23.27 -0.06 -10.09
C ARG A 178 -24.13 -1.32 -10.06
N GLU A 179 -24.02 -2.18 -11.07
CA GLU A 179 -24.77 -3.44 -11.13
C GLU A 179 -24.34 -4.40 -10.01
N MET A 180 -23.04 -4.47 -9.72
CA MET A 180 -22.53 -5.25 -8.61
C MET A 180 -23.02 -4.72 -7.25
N VAL A 181 -23.06 -3.39 -7.06
CA VAL A 181 -23.66 -2.77 -5.86
C VAL A 181 -25.15 -3.05 -5.78
N ALA A 182 -25.90 -2.98 -6.88
CA ALA A 182 -27.33 -3.30 -6.85
C ALA A 182 -27.60 -4.77 -6.52
N ARG A 183 -26.71 -5.67 -6.94
CA ARG A 183 -26.84 -7.11 -6.72
C ARG A 183 -26.40 -7.57 -5.33
N PHE A 184 -25.30 -7.01 -4.82
CA PHE A 184 -24.65 -7.49 -3.60
C PHE A 184 -24.66 -6.47 -2.47
N GLY A 185 -24.89 -5.20 -2.77
CA GLY A 185 -25.05 -4.14 -1.79
C GLY A 185 -26.43 -4.16 -1.16
N GLY A 186 -26.48 -3.99 0.16
CA GLY A 186 -27.71 -4.04 0.94
C GLY A 186 -27.62 -5.09 2.05
N GLY A 187 -28.78 -5.53 2.53
CA GLY A 187 -28.86 -6.38 3.72
C GLY A 187 -28.75 -5.59 5.02
N ASP A 188 -28.87 -6.30 6.13
CA ASP A 188 -28.65 -5.76 7.46
C ASP A 188 -27.14 -5.76 7.75
N LEU A 189 -26.68 -4.81 8.57
CA LEU A 189 -25.27 -4.74 8.92
C LEU A 189 -24.91 -5.88 9.88
N ASP A 190 -23.78 -6.54 9.63
CA ASP A 190 -23.25 -7.59 10.53
C ASP A 190 -22.80 -6.98 11.88
N PHE A 191 -22.43 -5.69 11.88
CA PHE A 191 -22.12 -4.90 13.08
C PHE A 191 -22.27 -3.39 12.78
N ALA A 192 -22.41 -2.56 13.82
CA ALA A 192 -22.53 -1.12 13.62
C ALA A 192 -21.25 -0.52 12.98
N PRO A 193 -21.35 0.54 12.15
CA PRO A 193 -20.16 1.09 11.50
C PRO A 193 -19.14 1.62 12.51
N GLY A 194 -17.87 1.24 12.33
CA GLY A 194 -16.74 1.70 13.15
C GLY A 194 -16.46 0.89 14.42
N ILE A 195 -17.36 -0.02 14.85
CA ILE A 195 -17.14 -0.83 16.07
C ILE A 195 -16.51 -2.20 15.81
N GLY A 196 -16.39 -2.60 14.54
CA GLY A 196 -15.83 -3.87 14.11
C GLY A 196 -15.01 -3.73 12.83
N TRP A 197 -14.41 -4.83 12.40
CA TRP A 197 -13.59 -4.88 11.19
C TRP A 197 -13.87 -6.16 10.41
N ASP A 198 -14.07 -6.05 9.10
CA ASP A 198 -14.17 -7.18 8.18
C ASP A 198 -13.56 -6.83 6.82
N TYR A 199 -12.70 -7.72 6.31
CA TYR A 199 -12.06 -7.54 5.02
C TYR A 199 -13.05 -7.81 3.89
N SER A 200 -13.70 -6.75 3.40
CA SER A 200 -14.79 -6.85 2.43
C SER A 200 -14.36 -6.39 1.04
N ALA A 201 -14.46 -7.26 0.04
CA ALA A 201 -14.32 -6.91 -1.36
C ALA A 201 -15.44 -5.97 -1.83
N LEU A 202 -16.66 -6.20 -1.32
CA LEU A 202 -17.82 -5.36 -1.64
C LEU A 202 -17.62 -3.89 -1.25
N ASN A 203 -16.92 -3.57 -0.15
CA ASN A 203 -16.58 -2.18 0.20
C ASN A 203 -15.88 -1.45 -0.96
N TRP A 204 -14.98 -2.14 -1.67
CA TRP A 204 -14.20 -1.53 -2.75
C TRP A 204 -14.99 -1.42 -4.06
N VAL A 205 -15.96 -2.29 -4.27
CA VAL A 205 -16.93 -2.15 -5.37
C VAL A 205 -17.85 -0.95 -5.12
N ILE A 206 -18.29 -0.75 -3.88
CA ILE A 206 -19.06 0.44 -3.48
C ILE A 206 -18.22 1.72 -3.68
N ILE A 207 -16.95 1.72 -3.26
CA ILE A 207 -16.05 2.86 -3.48
C ILE A 207 -15.86 3.14 -4.98
N ALA A 208 -15.68 2.11 -5.82
CA ALA A 208 -15.59 2.29 -7.27
C ALA A 208 -16.86 2.93 -7.86
N ALA A 209 -18.05 2.46 -7.45
CA ALA A 209 -19.32 3.05 -7.85
C ALA A 209 -19.48 4.52 -7.40
N ILE A 210 -19.01 4.86 -6.19
CA ILE A 210 -18.98 6.25 -5.69
C ILE A 210 -18.07 7.12 -6.55
N ILE A 211 -16.86 6.63 -6.87
CA ILE A 211 -15.93 7.34 -7.75
C ILE A 211 -16.60 7.60 -9.10
N GLU A 212 -17.19 6.58 -9.73
CA GLU A 212 -17.91 6.70 -11.01
C GLU A 212 -19.04 7.72 -10.94
N ARG A 213 -19.84 7.69 -9.87
CA ARG A 213 -20.98 8.58 -9.69
C ARG A 213 -20.54 10.03 -9.51
N VAL A 214 -19.48 10.27 -8.74
CA VAL A 214 -18.98 11.60 -8.48
C VAL A 214 -18.29 12.15 -9.73
N THR A 215 -17.45 11.36 -10.41
CA THR A 215 -16.69 11.83 -11.58
C THR A 215 -17.52 11.93 -12.85
N GLY A 216 -18.55 11.08 -12.99
CA GLY A 216 -19.27 10.89 -14.26
C GLY A 216 -18.52 10.01 -15.27
N GLU A 217 -17.45 9.33 -14.85
CA GLU A 217 -16.57 8.52 -15.71
C GLU A 217 -16.54 7.06 -15.22
N PRO A 218 -16.39 6.06 -16.10
CA PRO A 218 -16.13 4.69 -15.68
C PRO A 218 -14.89 4.57 -14.79
N TYR A 219 -14.91 3.65 -13.82
CA TYR A 219 -13.84 3.54 -12.82
C TYR A 219 -12.42 3.44 -13.42
N PRO A 220 -12.16 2.63 -14.47
CA PRO A 220 -10.83 2.58 -15.11
C PRO A 220 -10.36 3.94 -15.66
N VAL A 221 -11.30 4.73 -16.21
CA VAL A 221 -11.01 6.07 -16.76
C VAL A 221 -10.69 7.04 -15.63
N ALA A 222 -11.51 7.05 -14.58
CA ALA A 222 -11.32 7.88 -13.41
C ALA A 222 -9.98 7.57 -12.71
N LEU A 223 -9.67 6.29 -12.48
CA LEU A 223 -8.42 5.86 -11.87
C LEU A 223 -7.20 6.29 -12.70
N ARG A 224 -7.28 6.13 -14.03
CA ARG A 224 -6.22 6.57 -14.93
C ARG A 224 -6.00 8.07 -14.86
N ARG A 225 -7.06 8.87 -14.86
CA ARG A 225 -7.00 10.34 -14.82
C ARG A 225 -6.52 10.86 -13.45
N LEU A 226 -7.05 10.31 -12.37
CA LEU A 226 -6.81 10.79 -11.00
C LEU A 226 -5.45 10.31 -10.43
N VAL A 227 -4.97 9.14 -10.87
CA VAL A 227 -3.81 8.48 -10.24
C VAL A 227 -2.73 8.09 -11.25
N LEU A 228 -3.06 7.24 -12.23
CA LEU A 228 -2.03 6.61 -13.06
C LEU A 228 -1.29 7.61 -13.96
N LYS A 229 -2.01 8.53 -14.62
CA LYS A 229 -1.41 9.54 -15.50
C LYS A 229 -0.56 10.55 -14.72
N PRO A 230 -1.02 11.15 -13.60
CA PRO A 230 -0.18 12.02 -12.77
C PRO A 230 1.10 11.36 -12.25
N LEU A 231 1.08 10.05 -11.99
CA LEU A 231 2.24 9.29 -11.51
C LEU A 231 3.08 8.67 -12.64
N ASN A 232 2.76 8.96 -13.90
CA ASN A 232 3.42 8.40 -15.09
C ASN A 232 3.44 6.85 -15.11
N MET A 233 2.40 6.22 -14.59
CA MET A 233 2.23 4.75 -14.55
C MET A 233 1.63 4.23 -15.86
N THR A 234 2.34 4.42 -16.97
CA THR A 234 1.86 4.07 -18.33
C THR A 234 1.69 2.57 -18.56
N GLY A 235 2.37 1.74 -17.76
CA GLY A 235 2.25 0.28 -17.79
C GLY A 235 1.15 -0.31 -16.90
N ALA A 236 0.37 0.52 -16.20
CA ALA A 236 -0.72 0.07 -15.33
C ALA A 236 -2.08 0.36 -15.96
N PHE A 237 -3.00 -0.59 -15.85
CA PHE A 237 -4.39 -0.46 -16.31
C PHE A 237 -5.29 -1.43 -15.53
N ILE A 238 -6.61 -1.24 -15.64
CA ILE A 238 -7.59 -2.21 -15.14
C ILE A 238 -7.86 -3.22 -16.25
N ASP A 239 -7.66 -4.51 -15.91
CA ASP A 239 -7.86 -5.65 -16.81
C ASP A 239 -9.29 -5.64 -17.39
N ALA A 240 -9.41 -5.93 -18.68
CA ALA A 240 -10.67 -6.04 -19.40
C ALA A 240 -10.62 -7.32 -20.27
N PRO A 241 -11.65 -8.18 -20.21
CA PRO A 241 -11.60 -9.53 -20.81
C PRO A 241 -11.22 -9.57 -22.29
N ASP A 242 -11.57 -8.54 -23.05
CA ASP A 242 -11.45 -8.52 -24.52
C ASP A 242 -10.24 -7.73 -25.02
N VAL A 243 -9.36 -7.27 -24.13
CA VAL A 243 -8.15 -6.53 -24.52
C VAL A 243 -6.95 -7.48 -24.49
N PRO A 244 -6.31 -7.77 -25.64
CA PRO A 244 -5.09 -8.57 -25.67
C PRO A 244 -4.01 -7.93 -24.81
N GLN A 245 -3.46 -8.70 -23.87
CA GLN A 245 -2.41 -8.26 -22.97
C GLN A 245 -1.16 -9.11 -23.16
N PRO A 246 -0.38 -8.86 -24.21
CA PRO A 246 0.77 -9.70 -24.57
C PRO A 246 1.90 -9.69 -23.53
N ARG A 247 1.87 -8.72 -22.59
CA ARG A 247 2.84 -8.60 -21.50
C ARG A 247 2.33 -9.12 -20.17
N LEU A 248 1.06 -9.55 -20.08
CA LEU A 248 0.49 -10.05 -18.83
C LEU A 248 1.03 -11.45 -18.56
N ALA A 249 1.64 -11.64 -17.40
CA ALA A 249 2.05 -12.94 -16.92
C ALA A 249 0.83 -13.84 -16.69
N LEU A 250 0.93 -15.11 -17.10
CA LEU A 250 -0.09 -16.11 -16.80
C LEU A 250 -0.03 -16.51 -15.32
N SER A 251 -1.19 -16.88 -14.79
CA SER A 251 -1.31 -17.44 -13.44
C SER A 251 -1.26 -18.96 -13.55
N TYR A 252 -0.60 -19.59 -12.58
CA TYR A 252 -0.46 -21.04 -12.47
C TYR A 252 -0.93 -21.45 -11.08
N ASP A 253 -1.48 -22.66 -10.99
CA ASP A 253 -1.88 -23.30 -9.73
C ASP A 253 -0.71 -24.06 -9.09
#